data_AF-A0A847FWE7-F1
#
_entry.id   AF-A0A847FWE7-F1
#
_cell.length_a   1.000
_cell.length_b   1.000
_cell.length_c   1.000
_cell.angle_alpha   90.00
_cell.angle_beta   90.00
_cell.angle_gamma   90.00
#
_symmetry.space_group_name_H-M   'P 1'
#
loop_
_entity.id
_entity.type
_entity.pdbx_description
1 polymer ?
#
loop_
_entity_poly.entity_id
_entity_poly.type
_entity_poly.pdbx_seq_one_letter_code
_entity_poly.pdbx_strand_id
1 'polypeptide(L)'
;VWAHIVEGSLLARLGLLGAPLPLAAAANVVRIASLLVVAARLGEEVALSYYHDWSGIVLFALVLGAMLLLGKVLGCGRIRDDIW
;
A
#
# COMPACT_ATOMS: atom_id res chain seq x y z
N VAL A 1 -12.55 4.69 15.72
CA VAL A 1 -13.34 5.44 14.71
C VAL A 1 -13.52 4.63 13.42
N TRP A 2 -12.46 4.27 12.68
CA TRP A 2 -12.56 3.42 11.46
C TRP A 2 -13.19 2.04 11.66
N ALA A 3 -12.94 1.40 12.82
CA ALA A 3 -13.48 0.08 13.15
C ALA A 3 -15.01 0.04 13.38
N HIS A 4 -15.74 1.16 13.29
CA HIS A 4 -17.21 1.17 13.41
C HIS A 4 -17.95 1.56 12.12
N ILE A 5 -17.24 2.03 11.09
CA ILE A 5 -17.83 2.69 9.90
C ILE A 5 -18.01 1.73 8.70
N VAL A 6 -17.29 0.62 8.66
CA VAL A 6 -17.31 -0.31 7.52
C VAL A 6 -18.34 -1.42 7.73
N GLU A 7 -19.37 -1.54 6.89
CA GLU A 7 -20.20 -2.76 6.81
C GLU A 7 -19.33 -3.92 6.31
N GLY A 8 -19.08 -4.90 7.16
CA GLY A 8 -18.27 -6.06 6.80
C GLY A 8 -18.10 -7.02 7.97
N SER A 9 -17.89 -8.30 7.67
CA SER A 9 -17.60 -9.31 8.68
C SER A 9 -16.38 -8.89 9.50
N LEU A 10 -16.33 -9.29 10.79
CA LEU A 10 -15.19 -9.02 11.67
C LEU A 10 -13.85 -9.42 11.01
N LEU A 11 -13.86 -10.50 10.24
CA LEU A 11 -12.75 -11.00 9.44
C LEU A 11 -12.30 -10.01 8.35
N ALA A 12 -13.21 -9.38 7.62
CA ALA A 12 -12.88 -8.39 6.60
C ALA A 12 -12.24 -7.13 7.21
N ARG A 13 -12.75 -6.68 8.36
CA ARG A 13 -12.16 -5.56 9.11
C ARG A 13 -10.77 -5.87 9.65
N LEU A 14 -10.57 -7.06 10.22
CA LEU A 14 -9.26 -7.50 10.69
C LEU A 14 -8.29 -7.67 9.53
N GLY A 15 -8.75 -8.18 8.39
CA GLY A 15 -7.98 -8.27 7.15
C GLY A 15 -7.52 -6.89 6.65
N LEU A 16 -8.40 -5.89 6.62
CA LEU A 16 -8.06 -4.51 6.24
C LEU A 16 -7.14 -3.81 7.23
N LEU A 17 -7.26 -4.07 8.53
CA LEU A 17 -6.36 -3.53 9.54
C LEU A 17 -4.98 -4.20 9.51
N GLY A 18 -4.94 -5.49 9.17
CA GLY A 18 -3.71 -6.27 9.08
C GLY A 18 -2.95 -6.05 7.77
N ALA A 19 -3.65 -5.85 6.64
CA ALA A 19 -3.09 -5.74 5.30
C ALA A 19 -2.03 -4.62 5.10
N PRO A 20 -2.13 -3.42 5.71
CA PRO A 20 -1.11 -2.38 5.54
C PRO A 20 0.29 -2.85 5.92
N LEU A 21 0.42 -3.68 6.96
CA LEU A 21 1.71 -4.12 7.48
C LEU A 21 2.51 -4.98 6.48
N PRO A 22 1.99 -6.11 5.96
CA PRO A 22 2.68 -6.89 4.94
C PRO A 22 2.80 -6.14 3.60
N LEU A 23 1.82 -5.31 3.22
CA LEU A 23 1.91 -4.51 1.99
C LEU A 23 3.03 -3.46 2.07
N ALA A 24 3.16 -2.76 3.20
CA ALA A 24 4.24 -1.81 3.41
C ALA A 24 5.61 -2.49 3.45
N ALA A 25 5.71 -3.65 4.11
CA ALA A 25 6.94 -4.43 4.12
C ALA A 25 7.34 -4.87 2.70
N ALA A 26 6.40 -5.44 1.93
CA ALA A 26 6.65 -5.88 0.56
C ALA A 26 7.05 -4.71 -0.35
N ALA A 27 6.36 -3.57 -0.24
CA ALA A 27 6.68 -2.38 -1.04
C ALA A 27 8.08 -1.83 -0.73
N ASN A 28 8.48 -1.84 0.54
CA ASN A 28 9.84 -1.44 0.93
C ASN A 28 10.90 -2.41 0.42
N VAL A 29 10.64 -3.73 0.44
CA VAL A 29 11.55 -4.73 -0.15
C VAL A 29 11.72 -4.49 -1.65
N VAL A 30 10.61 -4.29 -2.37
CA VAL A 30 10.63 -3.98 -3.81
C VAL A 30 11.40 -2.69 -4.08
N ARG A 31 11.21 -1.65 -3.26
CA ARG A 31 11.95 -0.38 -3.37
C ARG A 31 13.45 -0.57 -3.25
N ILE A 32 13.90 -1.28 -2.21
CA ILE A 32 15.33 -1.50 -1.97
C ILE A 32 15.90 -2.37 -3.11
N ALA A 33 15.21 -3.42 -3.51
CA ALA A 33 15.64 -4.27 -4.61
C ALA A 33 15.75 -3.50 -5.94
N SER A 34 14.77 -2.66 -6.26
CA SER A 34 14.81 -1.85 -7.48
C SER A 34 15.90 -0.79 -7.43
N LEU A 35 16.13 -0.16 -6.27
CA LEU A 35 17.26 0.74 -6.05
C LEU A 35 18.61 0.06 -6.29
N LEU A 36 18.81 -1.15 -5.77
CA LEU A 36 20.05 -1.91 -5.98
C LEU A 36 20.25 -2.27 -7.45
N VAL A 37 19.18 -2.66 -8.16
CA VAL A 37 19.25 -2.97 -9.60
C VAL A 37 19.60 -1.72 -10.41
N VAL A 38 19.01 -0.57 -10.08
CA VAL A 38 19.29 0.70 -10.76
C VAL A 38 20.72 1.16 -10.45
N ALA A 39 21.15 1.08 -9.18
CA ALA A 39 22.52 1.41 -8.79
C ALA A 39 23.55 0.55 -9.54
N ALA A 40 23.28 -0.76 -9.68
CA ALA A 40 24.16 -1.68 -10.38
C ALA A 40 24.25 -1.43 -11.90
N ARG A 41 23.23 -0.84 -12.54
CA ARG A 41 23.19 -0.65 -14.00
C ARG A 41 23.46 0.78 -14.47
N LEU A 42 22.99 1.77 -13.72
CA LEU A 42 23.00 3.19 -14.09
C LEU A 42 23.93 4.02 -13.19
N GLY A 43 24.54 3.39 -12.19
CA GLY A 43 25.42 4.03 -11.22
C GLY A 43 24.66 4.47 -9.96
N GLU A 44 25.41 4.55 -8.87
CA GLU A 44 24.89 4.90 -7.54
C GLU A 44 24.27 6.31 -7.50
N GLU A 45 24.88 7.27 -8.19
CA GLU A 45 24.46 8.66 -8.19
C GLU A 45 23.06 8.84 -8.80
N VAL A 46 22.76 8.15 -9.90
CA VAL A 46 21.43 8.15 -10.55
C VAL A 46 20.41 7.41 -9.68
N ALA A 47 20.82 6.32 -9.04
CA ALA A 47 19.95 5.53 -8.18
C ALA A 47 19.53 6.30 -6.92
N LEU A 48 20.47 6.97 -6.25
CA LEU A 48 20.23 7.66 -4.98
C LEU A 48 19.60 9.04 -5.14
N SER A 49 19.92 9.78 -6.21
CA SER A 49 19.36 11.13 -6.42
C SER A 49 18.00 11.13 -7.11
N TYR A 50 17.90 10.45 -8.26
CA TYR A 50 16.72 10.54 -9.11
C TYR A 50 15.72 9.41 -8.83
N TYR A 51 16.22 8.18 -8.76
CA TYR A 51 15.36 7.01 -8.65
C TYR A 51 14.84 6.80 -7.21
N HIS A 52 15.60 7.13 -6.19
CA HIS A 52 15.21 6.96 -4.77
C HIS A 52 13.99 7.77 -4.38
N ASP A 53 13.93 9.03 -4.81
CA ASP A 53 12.87 9.97 -4.45
C ASP A 53 11.59 9.67 -5.24
N TRP A 54 11.71 9.39 -6.53
CA TRP A 54 10.56 9.13 -7.39
C TRP A 54 9.93 7.75 -7.13
N SER A 55 10.75 6.71 -6.95
CA SER A 55 10.26 5.34 -6.69
C SER A 55 9.43 5.25 -5.41
N GLY A 56 9.74 6.06 -4.39
CA GLY A 56 9.00 6.11 -3.13
C GLY A 56 7.54 6.56 -3.33
N ILE A 57 7.32 7.64 -4.09
CA ILE A 57 5.98 8.16 -4.37
C ILE A 57 5.17 7.17 -5.21
N VAL A 58 5.79 6.56 -6.23
CA VAL A 58 5.13 5.59 -7.11
C VAL A 58 4.72 4.33 -6.34
N LEU A 59 5.62 3.77 -5.54
CA LEU A 59 5.33 2.59 -4.73
C LEU A 59 4.28 2.88 -3.64
N PHE A 60 4.30 4.07 -3.05
CA PHE A 60 3.28 4.50 -2.11
C PHE A 60 1.90 4.57 -2.77
N ALA A 61 1.79 5.21 -3.94
CA ALA A 61 0.55 5.28 -4.70
C ALA A 61 0.04 3.88 -5.08
N LEU A 62 0.94 2.96 -5.45
CA LEU A 62 0.61 1.58 -5.77
C LEU A 62 0.04 0.82 -4.56
N VAL A 63 0.68 0.95 -3.38
CA VAL A 63 0.20 0.33 -2.13
C VAL A 63 -1.15 0.91 -1.71
N LEU A 64 -1.32 2.24 -1.81
CA LEU A 64 -2.60 2.89 -1.51
C LEU A 64 -3.70 2.39 -2.46
N GLY A 65 -3.41 2.30 -3.76
CA GLY A 65 -4.32 1.72 -4.75
C GLY A 65 -4.68 0.26 -4.44
N ALA A 66 -3.69 -0.55 -4.07
CA ALA A 66 -3.90 -1.94 -3.66
C ALA A 66 -4.77 -2.06 -2.41
N MET A 67 -4.60 -1.17 -1.42
CA MET A 67 -5.46 -1.11 -0.24
C MET A 67 -6.91 -0.73 -0.58
N LEU A 68 -7.11 0.26 -1.46
CA LEU A 68 -8.45 0.65 -1.91
C LEU A 68 -9.13 -0.50 -2.67
N LEU A 69 -8.39 -1.19 -3.54
CA LEU A 69 -8.89 -2.33 -4.30
C LEU A 69 -9.21 -3.50 -3.36
N LEU A 70 -8.37 -3.78 -2.38
CA LEU A 70 -8.62 -4.78 -1.33
C LEU A 70 -9.89 -4.44 -0.53
N GLY A 71 -10.11 -3.17 -0.20
CA GLY A 71 -11.35 -2.70 0.43
C GLY A 71 -12.60 -2.95 -0.42
N LYS A 72 -12.51 -2.75 -1.75
CA LYS A 72 -13.62 -3.07 -2.67
C LYS A 72 -13.86 -4.58 -2.78
N VAL A 73 -12.80 -5.38 -2.90
CA VAL A 73 -12.89 -6.86 -3.03
C VAL A 73 -13.47 -7.50 -1.78
N LEU A 74 -13.09 -7.00 -0.58
CA LEU A 74 -13.61 -7.50 0.69
C LEU A 74 -15.04 -7.04 1.00
N GLY A 75 -15.69 -6.31 0.08
CA GLY A 75 -17.06 -5.82 0.27
C GLY A 75 -17.17 -4.64 1.25
N CYS A 76 -16.05 -4.11 1.72
CA CYS A 76 -15.96 -2.97 2.64
C CYS A 76 -16.15 -1.61 1.95
N GLY A 77 -16.81 -1.59 0.79
CA GLY A 77 -17.05 -0.38 -0.02
C GLY A 77 -18.32 0.38 0.35
N ARG A 78 -19.18 -0.16 1.22
CA ARG A 78 -20.35 0.52 1.76
C ARG A 78 -19.99 1.17 3.09
N ILE A 79 -20.02 2.50 3.10
CA ILE A 79 -20.16 3.27 4.33
C ILE A 79 -21.52 2.86 4.91
N ARG A 80 -21.54 2.46 6.17
CA ARG A 80 -22.76 2.04 6.88
C ARG A 80 -23.82 3.14 6.73
N ASP A 81 -24.90 2.85 6.01
CA ASP A 81 -25.97 3.82 5.72
C ASP A 81 -26.95 3.97 6.92
N ASP A 82 -26.70 3.25 8.02
CA ASP A 82 -27.56 3.19 9.20
C ASP A 82 -27.36 4.34 10.23
N ILE A 83 -26.58 5.36 9.86
CA ILE A 83 -26.30 6.55 10.68
C ILE A 83 -26.97 7.83 10.15
N TRP A 84 -27.93 7.71 9.23
CA TRP A 84 -28.83 8.80 8.82
C TRP A 84 -30.28 8.52 9.22
#